data_AF-A0A3D0LSE0-F1
#
_entry.id   AF-A0A3D0LSE0-F1
#
_cell.length_a   1.000
_cell.length_b   1.000
_cell.length_c   1.000
_cell.angle_alpha   90.00
_cell.angle_beta   90.00
_cell.angle_gamma   90.00
#
_symmetry.space_group_name_H-M   'P 1'
#
loop_
_entity.id
_entity.type
_entity.pdbx_description
1 polymer ?
#
loop_
_entity_poly.entity_id
_entity_poly.type
_entity_poly.pdbx_seq_one_letter_code
_entity_poly.pdbx_strand_id
1 'polypeptide(L)' 'VILLKVAQVGEIACHTGRRSCFYRKLENRRWAAVEPVLKNPAEIYRT' A
#
# COMPACT_ATOMS: atom_id res chain seq x y z
N VAL A 1 -3.10 -13.70 -18.41
CA VAL A 1 -2.61 -13.03 -17.18
C VAL A 1 -1.10 -13.16 -17.13
N ILE A 2 -0.37 -12.14 -16.70
CA ILE A 2 1.08 -12.17 -16.50
C ILE A 2 1.36 -11.86 -15.03
N LEU A 3 2.24 -12.63 -14.40
CA LEU A 3 2.72 -12.38 -13.04
C LEU A 3 4.18 -11.94 -13.11
N LEU A 4 4.49 -10.78 -12.54
CA LEU A 4 5.85 -10.24 -12.49
C LEU A 4 6.42 -10.43 -11.09
N LYS A 5 7.57 -11.11 -10.99
CA LYS A 5 8.38 -11.15 -9.78
C LYS A 5 9.35 -9.98 -9.81
N VAL A 6 9.22 -9.05 -8.87
CA VAL A 6 10.02 -7.82 -8.83
C VAL A 6 10.64 -7.64 -7.45
N ALA A 7 11.77 -6.93 -7.41
CA ALA A 7 12.29 -6.33 -6.18
C ALA A 7 11.75 -4.90 -6.07
N GLN A 8 10.96 -4.62 -5.05
CA GLN A 8 10.48 -3.27 -4.79
C GLN A 8 11.61 -2.43 -4.22
N VAL A 9 11.93 -1.33 -4.90
CA VAL A 9 12.91 -0.34 -4.42
C VAL A 9 12.17 0.74 -3.64
N GLY A 10 12.67 1.08 -2.45
CA GLY A 10 12.00 1.97 -1.51
C GLY A 10 10.95 1.26 -0.63
N GLU A 11 10.38 1.99 0.32
CA GLU A 11 9.54 1.40 1.38
C GLU A 11 8.08 1.16 0.97
N ILE A 12 7.61 1.86 -0.07
CA ILE A 12 6.20 1.86 -0.47
C ILE A 12 6.05 1.61 -1.97
N ALA A 13 5.04 0.83 -2.37
CA ALA A 13 4.56 0.78 -3.75
C ALA A 13 3.18 1.45 -3.87
N CYS A 14 2.47 1.60 -2.75
CA CYS A 14 1.20 2.29 -2.72
C CYS A 14 1.40 3.76 -2.34
N HIS A 15 0.82 4.66 -3.12
CA HIS A 15 0.78 6.10 -2.87
C HIS A 15 0.04 6.49 -1.58
N THR A 16 -0.66 5.55 -0.94
CA THR A 16 -1.22 5.73 0.41
C THR A 16 -0.20 5.51 1.52
N GLY A 17 1.08 5.37 1.16
CA GLY A 17 2.17 5.24 2.13
C GLY A 17 2.43 3.82 2.60
N ARG A 18 2.04 2.80 1.83
CA ARG A 18 2.10 1.39 2.26
C ARG A 18 2.93 0.53 1.32
N ARG A 19 3.41 -0.61 1.84
CA ARG A 19 4.19 -1.57 1.07
C ARG A 19 3.39 -2.13 -0.11
N SER A 20 2.14 -2.54 0.12
CA SER A 20 1.24 -3.08 -0.91
C SER A 20 0.04 -2.17 -1.16
N CYS A 21 -0.47 -2.16 -2.40
CA CYS A 21 -1.79 -1.58 -2.69
C CYS A 21 -2.94 -2.42 -2.12
N PHE A 22 -2.72 -3.71 -1.86
CA PHE A 22 -3.71 -4.64 -1.30
C PHE A 22 -3.70 -4.63 0.23
N TYR A 23 -3.71 -3.45 0.84
CA TYR A 23 -3.59 -3.26 2.29
C TYR A 23 -4.91 -3.42 3.07
N ARG A 24 -6.03 -3.73 2.38
CA ARG A 24 -7.36 -3.85 2.97
C ARG A 24 -7.84 -5.29 2.90
N LYS A 25 -8.48 -5.75 3.97
CA LYS A 25 -9.17 -7.02 4.04
C LYS A 25 -10.66 -6.77 4.25
N LEU A 26 -11.51 -7.53 3.55
CA LEU A 26 -12.95 -7.48 3.77
C LEU A 26 -13.29 -8.38 4.96
N GLU A 27 -13.77 -7.79 6.06
CA GLU A 27 -14.21 -8.50 7.26
C GLU A 27 -15.58 -7.96 7.68
N ASN A 28 -16.52 -8.86 7.99
CA ASN A 28 -17.88 -8.48 8.42
C ASN A 28 -18.55 -7.45 7.48
N ARG A 29 -18.39 -7.64 6.16
CA ARG A 29 -18.88 -6.73 5.09
C ARG A 29 -18.30 -5.31 5.17
N ARG A 30 -17.17 -5.11 5.84
CA ARG A 30 -16.45 -3.83 5.93
C ARG A 30 -14.99 -4.04 5.56
N TRP A 31 -14.42 -3.06 4.88
CA TRP A 31 -13.01 -3.09 4.53
C TRP A 31 -12.17 -2.51 5.67
N ALA A 32 -11.36 -3.34 6.31
CA ALA A 32 -10.41 -2.96 7.35
C ALA A 32 -8.99 -2.88 6.79
N ALA A 33 -8.22 -1.87 7.21
CA ALA A 33 -6.79 -1.80 6.89
C ALA A 33 -6.04 -2.82 7.75
N VAL A 34 -5.17 -3.62 7.12
CA VAL A 34 -4.39 -4.67 7.78
C VAL A 34 -2.88 -4.47 7.66
N GLU A 35 -2.45 -3.45 6.90
CA GLU A 35 -1.04 -3.04 6.81
C GLU A 35 -0.82 -1.61 7.34
N PRO A 36 0.32 -1.35 7.99
CA PRO A 36 0.66 -0.03 8.52
C PRO A 36 0.97 0.97 7.41
N VAL A 37 0.76 2.26 7.70
CA VAL A 37 1.33 3.35 6.91
C VAL A 37 2.81 3.48 7.28
N LEU A 38 3.70 3.27 6.32
CA LEU A 38 5.15 3.37 6.47
C LEU A 38 5.65 4.79 6.16
N LYS A 39 5.02 5.48 5.20
CA LYS A 39 5.33 6.87 4.84
C LYS A 39 4.06 7.70 4.80
N ASN A 40 4.05 8.89 5.39
CA ASN A 40 2.84 9.72 5.40
C ASN A 40 2.47 10.16 3.96
N PRO A 41 1.21 9.95 3.49
CA PRO A 41 0.78 10.36 2.16
C PRO A 41 1.01 11.84 1.84
N ALA A 42 0.87 12.72 2.83
CA ALA A 42 1.11 14.15 2.66
C ALA A 42 2.57 14.43 2.24
N GLU A 43 3.50 13.55 2.60
CA GLU A 43 4.90 13.67 2.23
C GLU A 43 5.19 13.20 0.80
N ILE A 44 4.31 12.39 0.22
CA ILE A 44 4.41 11.83 -1.14
C ILE A 44 3.89 12.85 -2.16
N TYR A 45 2.84 13.58 -1.80
CA TYR A 45 2.18 14.56 -2.66
C TYR A 45 2.65 16.00 -2.43
N ARG A 46 3.86 16.20 -1.88
CA ARG A 46 4.43 17.55 -1.76
C ARG A 46 4.76 18.10 -3.16
N THR A 47 4.20 19.27 -3.47
CA THR A 47 4.64 20.15 -4.58
C THR A 47 5.93 20.87 -4.22
#